data_AF-A0A5N0IV99-F1
#
_entry.id   AF-A0A5N0IV99-F1
#
_cell.length_a   1.000
_cell.length_b   1.000
_cell.length_c   1.000
_cell.angle_alpha   90.00
_cell.angle_beta   90.00
_cell.angle_gamma   90.00
#
_symmetry.space_group_name_H-M   'P 1'
#
loop_
_entity.id
_entity.type
_entity.pdbx_description
1 polymer ?
#
loop_
_entity_poly.entity_id
_entity_poly.type
_entity_poly.pdbx_seq_one_letter_code
_entity_poly.pdbx_strand_id
1 'polypeptide(L)'
;MLRIGLTGGIGAGKSSVAATFAECGAIVVDSDVLAREVVEPGTEGLAALVRAFGDDIVRPDGWLDRQALAAKAFSSDDNRATLNAIVHPLVARRRAELLADVPADAVVVEDIPLLVESSMAPFFPLVVVVDADAEVRVARLVEHRGMAETDARARVAAQATDAQRRAAADIWLDNSGTPEALAECARQVWINRIEPFARNLRTRRVVAPASRVIPADPAWAAQAARIVARIKAACGARAVRVDHVGPTAVPGLAARDVIDVQVTVDSLAVAEDLDAGLLAAGYPRIADVTEDAEVADARSTRAGFDHRSDPGLWRKRVYGSADPGRPTYVHVRVDGWPNQQYALLVADWLTADPAERDAYQTALHAHADEQWLHDAYRRAWHWADRTDWRP
;
A
#
# COMPACT_ATOMS: atom_id res chain seq x y z
N MET A 1 13.40 -7.91 -5.23
CA MET A 1 12.26 -8.83 -5.39
C MET A 1 10.99 -8.01 -5.29
N LEU A 2 9.93 -8.38 -6.00
CA LEU A 2 8.59 -7.79 -5.80
C LEU A 2 7.86 -8.64 -4.77
N ARG A 3 7.35 -8.01 -3.70
CA ARG A 3 6.54 -8.70 -2.67
C ARG A 3 5.07 -8.35 -2.88
N ILE A 4 4.21 -9.36 -2.83
CA ILE A 4 2.76 -9.23 -3.03
C ILE A 4 2.06 -9.82 -1.81
N GLY A 5 1.18 -9.05 -1.19
CA GLY A 5 0.29 -9.55 -0.15
C GLY A 5 -0.92 -10.20 -0.79
N LEU A 6 -1.16 -11.48 -0.54
CA LEU A 6 -2.34 -12.21 -1.01
C LEU A 6 -3.25 -12.50 0.19
N THR A 7 -4.50 -12.06 0.09
CA THR A 7 -5.48 -12.28 1.15
C THR A 7 -6.86 -12.52 0.57
N GLY A 8 -7.82 -12.86 1.42
CA GLY A 8 -9.18 -13.16 1.02
C GLY A 8 -9.97 -13.78 2.16
N GLY A 9 -11.28 -13.59 2.13
CA GLY A 9 -12.16 -14.18 3.13
C GLY A 9 -12.08 -15.71 3.15
N ILE A 10 -12.40 -16.32 4.28
CA ILE A 10 -12.50 -17.78 4.40
C ILE A 10 -13.47 -18.32 3.33
N GLY A 11 -13.05 -19.31 2.55
CA GLY A 11 -13.82 -19.85 1.42
C GLY A 11 -13.73 -19.07 0.11
N ALA A 12 -12.97 -17.96 0.03
CA ALA A 12 -12.86 -17.15 -1.17
C ALA A 12 -11.96 -17.75 -2.27
N GLY A 13 -11.21 -18.82 -2.01
CA GLY A 13 -10.36 -19.48 -3.03
C GLY A 13 -8.96 -18.89 -3.17
N LYS A 14 -8.44 -18.23 -2.13
CA LYS A 14 -7.07 -17.72 -2.03
C LYS A 14 -6.00 -18.74 -2.45
N SER A 15 -6.11 -19.99 -1.97
CA SER A 15 -5.16 -21.06 -2.30
C SER A 15 -5.13 -21.40 -3.80
N SER A 16 -6.25 -21.25 -4.51
CA SER A 16 -6.31 -21.45 -5.97
C SER A 16 -5.52 -20.36 -6.70
N VAL A 17 -5.67 -19.10 -6.29
CA VAL A 17 -4.89 -17.98 -6.85
C VAL A 17 -3.40 -18.12 -6.51
N ALA A 18 -3.06 -18.53 -5.28
CA ALA A 18 -1.68 -18.79 -4.89
C ALA A 18 -1.04 -19.88 -5.77
N ALA A 19 -1.76 -20.98 -6.03
CA ALA A 19 -1.30 -22.05 -6.91
C ALA A 19 -1.10 -21.55 -8.35
N THR A 20 -2.04 -20.77 -8.90
CA THR A 20 -1.89 -20.19 -10.24
C THR A 20 -0.68 -19.25 -10.32
N PHE A 21 -0.44 -18.41 -9.32
CA PHE A 21 0.77 -17.56 -9.31
C PHE A 21 2.05 -18.39 -9.19
N ALA A 22 2.05 -19.48 -8.43
CA ALA A 22 3.18 -20.40 -8.37
C ALA A 22 3.48 -21.04 -9.73
N GLU A 23 2.44 -21.46 -10.47
CA GLU A 23 2.56 -21.97 -11.84
C GLU A 23 3.15 -20.92 -12.80
N CYS A 24 2.87 -19.63 -12.56
CA CYS A 24 3.47 -18.53 -13.31
C CYS A 24 4.91 -18.16 -12.89
N GLY A 25 5.45 -18.80 -11.84
CA GLY A 25 6.82 -18.59 -11.35
C GLY A 25 6.95 -17.79 -10.05
N ALA A 26 5.85 -17.52 -9.35
CA ALA A 26 5.93 -16.91 -8.02
C ALA A 26 6.47 -17.89 -6.96
N ILE A 27 7.21 -17.36 -6.01
CA ILE A 27 7.52 -18.07 -4.77
C ILE A 27 6.40 -17.75 -3.78
N VAL A 28 5.64 -18.77 -3.37
CA VAL A 28 4.54 -18.62 -2.43
C VAL A 28 5.03 -18.89 -1.01
N VAL A 29 4.80 -17.93 -0.12
CA VAL A 29 5.08 -18.03 1.31
C VAL A 29 3.75 -18.03 2.06
N ASP A 30 3.39 -19.16 2.66
CA ASP A 30 2.15 -19.31 3.41
C ASP A 30 2.38 -19.01 4.90
N SER A 31 1.74 -17.95 5.39
CA SER A 31 1.88 -17.51 6.78
C SER A 31 1.34 -18.52 7.79
N ASP A 32 0.31 -19.29 7.43
CA ASP A 32 -0.22 -20.35 8.29
C ASP A 32 0.76 -21.52 8.37
N VAL A 33 1.53 -21.80 7.31
CA VAL A 33 2.60 -22.80 7.36
C VAL A 33 3.72 -22.31 8.27
N LEU A 34 4.17 -21.06 8.12
CA LEU A 34 5.22 -20.50 8.99
C LEU A 34 4.81 -20.48 10.46
N ALA A 35 3.56 -20.12 10.75
CA ALA A 35 3.04 -20.12 12.12
C ALA A 35 3.02 -21.51 12.75
N ARG A 36 2.98 -22.58 11.94
CA ARG A 36 3.06 -23.97 12.41
C ARG A 36 4.50 -24.41 12.61
N GLU A 37 5.38 -24.11 11.64
CA GLU A 37 6.80 -24.45 11.70
C GLU A 37 7.47 -23.90 12.96
N VAL A 38 7.16 -22.66 13.36
CA VAL A 38 7.81 -22.01 14.50
C VAL A 38 7.37 -22.56 15.87
N VAL A 39 6.38 -23.45 15.90
CA VAL A 39 5.87 -24.10 17.12
C VAL A 39 5.91 -25.63 17.02
N GLU A 40 6.73 -26.18 16.11
CA GLU A 40 6.97 -27.61 16.02
C GLU A 40 7.73 -28.16 17.24
N PRO A 41 7.65 -29.48 17.50
CA PRO A 41 8.41 -30.11 18.58
C PRO A 41 9.91 -29.73 18.54
N GLY A 42 10.45 -29.30 19.67
CA GLY A 42 11.86 -28.90 19.79
C GLY A 42 12.18 -27.45 19.41
N THR A 43 11.19 -26.67 18.95
CA THR A 43 11.38 -25.24 18.68
C THR A 43 11.32 -24.39 19.95
N GLU A 44 11.96 -23.22 19.91
CA GLU A 44 11.85 -22.25 21.00
C GLU A 44 10.43 -21.68 21.15
N GLY A 45 9.66 -21.64 20.06
CA GLY A 45 8.28 -21.15 20.07
C GLY A 45 7.36 -22.08 20.86
N LEU A 46 7.44 -23.38 20.64
CA LEU A 46 6.67 -24.34 21.43
C LEU A 46 7.05 -24.26 22.92
N ALA A 47 8.35 -24.20 23.23
CA ALA A 47 8.80 -24.07 24.62
C ALA A 47 8.33 -22.77 25.28
N ALA A 48 8.28 -21.66 24.54
CA ALA A 48 7.75 -20.39 25.02
C ALA A 48 6.24 -20.44 25.28
N LEU A 49 5.48 -21.08 24.39
CA LEU A 49 4.05 -21.28 24.58
C LEU A 49 3.74 -22.16 25.79
N VAL A 50 4.50 -23.24 25.99
CA VAL A 50 4.37 -24.12 27.16
C VAL A 50 4.62 -23.34 28.46
N ARG A 51 5.65 -22.49 28.50
CA ARG A 51 5.91 -21.64 29.67
C ARG A 51 4.77 -20.66 29.97
N ALA A 52 4.09 -20.17 28.94
CA ALA A 52 3.03 -19.17 29.09
C ALA A 52 1.64 -19.78 29.38
N PHE A 53 1.32 -20.91 28.74
CA PHE A 53 -0.03 -21.49 28.75
C PHE A 53 -0.13 -22.84 29.45
N GLY A 54 0.99 -23.44 29.87
CA GLY A 54 1.05 -24.74 30.55
C GLY A 54 1.29 -25.93 29.60
N ASP A 55 1.67 -27.07 30.17
CA ASP A 55 2.05 -28.29 29.43
C ASP A 55 0.86 -29.00 28.75
N ASP A 56 -0.36 -28.75 29.21
CA ASP A 56 -1.60 -29.32 28.67
C ASP A 56 -1.98 -28.80 27.27
N ILE A 57 -1.21 -27.85 26.72
CA ILE A 57 -1.28 -27.47 25.31
C ILE A 57 -0.45 -28.40 24.40
N VAL A 58 0.23 -29.41 24.96
CA VAL A 58 1.07 -30.36 24.22
C VAL A 58 0.45 -31.74 24.30
N ARG A 59 0.25 -32.36 23.14
CA ARG A 59 -0.25 -33.72 23.01
C ARG A 59 0.82 -34.73 23.43
N PRO A 60 0.45 -36.00 23.71
CA PRO A 60 1.41 -37.04 24.08
C PRO A 60 2.51 -37.32 23.04
N ASP A 61 2.28 -36.96 21.78
CA ASP A 61 3.24 -37.08 20.68
C ASP A 61 4.24 -35.90 20.60
N GLY A 62 4.18 -34.97 21.55
CA GLY A 62 5.04 -33.79 21.63
C GLY A 62 4.59 -32.62 20.75
N TRP A 63 3.53 -32.77 19.97
CA TRP A 63 2.99 -31.71 19.12
C TRP A 63 2.03 -30.80 19.87
N LEU A 64 1.94 -29.55 19.42
CA LEU A 64 0.99 -28.59 19.93
C LEU A 64 -0.46 -29.04 19.70
N ASP A 65 -1.25 -29.12 20.77
CA ASP A 65 -2.69 -29.17 20.73
C ASP A 65 -3.24 -27.76 20.45
N ARG A 66 -3.57 -27.51 19.18
CA ARG A 66 -4.09 -26.20 18.75
C ARG A 66 -5.47 -25.89 19.34
N GLN A 67 -6.29 -26.89 19.64
CA GLN A 67 -7.60 -26.65 20.24
C GLN A 67 -7.44 -26.25 21.70
N ALA A 68 -6.59 -26.94 22.45
CA ALA A 68 -6.26 -26.57 23.82
C ALA A 68 -5.62 -25.18 23.90
N LEU A 69 -4.65 -24.89 23.02
CA LEU A 69 -4.05 -23.55 22.95
C LEU A 69 -5.09 -22.49 22.60
N ALA A 70 -5.95 -22.72 21.60
CA ALA A 70 -6.97 -21.75 21.21
C ALA A 70 -7.96 -21.46 22.36
N ALA A 71 -8.41 -22.49 23.08
CA ALA A 71 -9.30 -22.34 24.23
C ALA A 71 -8.69 -21.44 25.32
N LYS A 72 -7.37 -21.52 25.53
CA LYS A 72 -6.65 -20.68 26.49
C LYS A 72 -6.34 -19.29 25.95
N ALA A 73 -5.75 -19.22 24.76
CA ALA A 73 -5.28 -17.98 24.16
C ALA A 73 -6.44 -17.02 23.85
N PHE A 74 -7.61 -17.53 23.49
CA PHE A 74 -8.78 -16.70 23.18
C PHE A 74 -9.76 -16.54 24.35
N SER A 75 -9.37 -16.95 25.57
CA SER A 75 -10.18 -16.74 26.78
C SER A 75 -10.14 -15.29 27.29
N SER A 76 -9.11 -14.52 26.94
CA SER A 76 -8.97 -13.10 27.29
C SER A 76 -8.10 -12.36 26.26
N ASP A 77 -8.23 -11.04 26.21
CA ASP A 77 -7.39 -10.20 25.35
C ASP A 77 -5.91 -10.25 25.75
N ASP A 78 -5.60 -10.35 27.05
CA ASP A 78 -4.22 -10.47 27.54
C ASP A 78 -3.56 -11.77 27.11
N ASN A 79 -4.31 -12.88 27.12
CA ASN A 79 -3.82 -14.18 26.65
C ASN A 79 -3.58 -14.15 25.13
N ARG A 80 -4.48 -13.50 24.38
CA ARG A 80 -4.32 -13.31 22.93
C ARG A 80 -3.10 -12.45 22.61
N ALA A 81 -2.89 -11.37 23.37
CA ALA A 81 -1.71 -10.52 23.24
C ALA A 81 -0.41 -11.30 23.55
N THR A 82 -0.43 -12.15 24.58
CA THR A 82 0.71 -13.00 24.96
C THR A 82 1.04 -14.01 23.86
N LEU A 83 0.04 -14.70 23.30
CA LEU A 83 0.23 -15.61 22.16
C LEU A 83 0.88 -14.88 20.99
N ASN A 84 0.33 -13.72 20.61
CA ASN A 84 0.82 -12.94 19.49
C ASN A 84 2.26 -12.44 19.71
N ALA A 85 2.59 -12.00 20.93
CA ALA A 85 3.93 -11.54 21.29
C ALA A 85 4.99 -12.65 21.21
N ILE A 86 4.60 -13.91 21.42
CA ILE A 86 5.49 -15.07 21.24
C ILE A 86 5.62 -15.45 19.77
N VAL A 87 4.49 -15.60 19.06
CA VAL A 87 4.46 -16.21 17.72
C VAL A 87 4.89 -15.23 16.63
N HIS A 88 4.44 -13.97 16.67
CA HIS A 88 4.68 -13.02 15.57
C HIS A 88 6.18 -12.76 15.31
N PRO A 89 7.05 -12.54 16.32
CA PRO A 89 8.48 -12.34 16.07
C PRO A 89 9.14 -13.57 15.43
N LEU A 90 8.73 -14.78 15.82
CA LEU A 90 9.26 -16.03 15.29
C LEU A 90 8.85 -16.24 13.83
N VAL A 91 7.58 -15.99 13.50
CA VAL A 91 7.08 -16.01 12.12
C VAL A 91 7.82 -14.99 11.26
N ALA A 92 8.04 -13.77 11.78
CA ALA A 92 8.78 -12.73 11.06
C ALA A 92 10.23 -13.15 10.79
N ARG A 93 10.91 -13.77 11.77
CA ARG A 93 12.28 -14.28 11.60
C ARG A 93 12.33 -15.42 10.58
N ARG A 94 11.43 -16.41 10.70
CA ARG A 94 11.35 -17.53 9.77
C ARG A 94 11.08 -17.06 8.34
N ARG A 95 10.19 -16.07 8.18
CA ARG A 95 9.95 -15.42 6.89
C ARG A 95 11.23 -14.76 6.37
N ALA A 96 11.95 -14.00 7.20
CA ALA A 96 13.18 -13.35 6.78
C ALA A 96 14.25 -14.37 6.33
N GLU A 97 14.38 -15.50 7.01
CA GLU A 97 15.25 -16.61 6.61
C GLU A 97 14.87 -17.17 5.25
N LEU A 98 13.58 -17.47 5.03
CA LEU A 98 13.10 -17.96 3.74
C LEU A 98 13.36 -16.97 2.60
N LEU A 99 13.20 -15.67 2.87
CA LEU A 99 13.42 -14.62 1.88
C LEU A 99 14.90 -14.32 1.63
N ALA A 100 15.81 -14.74 2.51
CA ALA A 100 17.24 -14.46 2.35
C ALA A 100 17.85 -15.17 1.13
N ASP A 101 17.37 -16.38 0.82
CA ASP A 101 17.85 -17.19 -0.31
C ASP A 101 17.04 -16.96 -1.60
N VAL A 102 16.03 -16.11 -1.56
CA VAL A 102 15.19 -15.81 -2.72
C VAL A 102 15.95 -14.91 -3.71
N PRO A 103 15.97 -15.25 -5.01
CA PRO A 103 16.59 -14.41 -6.02
C PRO A 103 16.10 -12.96 -5.97
N ALA A 104 17.03 -12.01 -6.15
CA ALA A 104 16.72 -10.59 -6.06
C ALA A 104 15.67 -10.12 -7.09
N ASP A 105 15.42 -10.90 -8.14
CA ASP A 105 14.43 -10.62 -9.17
C ASP A 105 13.15 -11.47 -9.09
N ALA A 106 13.02 -12.33 -8.09
CA ALA A 106 11.82 -13.13 -7.89
C ALA A 106 10.61 -12.26 -7.50
N VAL A 107 9.43 -12.80 -7.79
CA VAL A 107 8.16 -12.35 -7.25
C VAL A 107 7.78 -13.27 -6.10
N VAL A 108 7.56 -12.68 -4.92
CA VAL A 108 7.13 -13.40 -3.73
C VAL A 108 5.69 -13.06 -3.45
N VAL A 109 4.83 -14.08 -3.35
CA VAL A 109 3.44 -13.95 -2.94
C VAL A 109 3.33 -14.45 -1.50
N GLU A 110 3.06 -13.53 -0.57
CA GLU A 110 2.82 -13.86 0.83
C GLU A 110 1.32 -14.07 1.06
N ASP A 111 0.92 -15.32 1.24
CA ASP A 111 -0.43 -15.68 1.61
C ASP A 111 -0.64 -15.37 3.11
N ILE A 112 -1.43 -14.34 3.40
CA ILE A 112 -1.71 -13.83 4.74
C ILE A 112 -3.24 -13.73 4.94
N PRO A 113 -3.88 -14.69 5.63
CA PRO A 113 -5.33 -14.70 5.85
C PRO A 113 -5.86 -13.46 6.59
N LEU A 114 -5.08 -12.90 7.52
CA LEU A 114 -5.47 -11.77 8.36
C LEU A 114 -4.79 -10.45 7.97
N LEU A 115 -4.44 -10.30 6.68
CA LEU A 115 -3.69 -9.14 6.18
C LEU A 115 -4.44 -7.82 6.44
N VAL A 116 -5.75 -7.83 6.24
CA VAL A 116 -6.60 -6.64 6.40
C VAL A 116 -6.84 -6.36 7.87
N GLU A 117 -7.20 -7.38 8.64
CA GLU A 117 -7.46 -7.31 10.08
C GLU A 117 -6.23 -6.82 10.86
N SER A 118 -5.03 -7.21 10.40
CA SER A 118 -3.76 -6.84 11.03
C SER A 118 -3.16 -5.55 10.45
N SER A 119 -3.90 -4.83 9.58
CA SER A 119 -3.45 -3.59 8.93
C SER A 119 -2.11 -3.73 8.22
N MET A 120 -1.84 -4.89 7.59
CA MET A 120 -0.55 -5.21 6.99
C MET A 120 -0.42 -4.76 5.53
N ALA A 121 -1.52 -4.37 4.87
CA ALA A 121 -1.53 -3.94 3.47
C ALA A 121 -0.44 -2.89 3.11
N PRO A 122 -0.17 -1.86 3.95
CA PRO A 122 0.86 -0.86 3.65
C PRO A 122 2.29 -1.40 3.53
N PHE A 123 2.59 -2.58 4.06
CA PHE A 123 3.93 -3.18 3.99
C PHE A 123 4.20 -3.96 2.69
N PHE A 124 3.24 -3.94 1.77
CA PHE A 124 3.32 -4.58 0.47
C PHE A 124 3.24 -3.54 -0.67
N PRO A 125 4.15 -3.60 -1.65
CA PRO A 125 4.04 -2.86 -2.90
C PRO A 125 2.70 -3.07 -3.64
N LEU A 126 2.14 -4.28 -3.51
CA LEU A 126 0.91 -4.69 -4.18
C LEU A 126 0.12 -5.67 -3.32
N VAL A 127 -1.18 -5.46 -3.17
CA VAL A 127 -2.10 -6.35 -2.46
C VAL A 127 -3.16 -6.90 -3.41
N VAL A 128 -3.23 -8.23 -3.49
CA VAL A 128 -4.25 -8.98 -4.20
C VAL A 128 -5.26 -9.52 -3.18
N VAL A 129 -6.51 -9.13 -3.35
CA VAL A 129 -7.62 -9.69 -2.57
C VAL A 129 -8.44 -10.59 -3.47
N VAL A 130 -8.64 -11.83 -3.02
CA VAL A 130 -9.59 -12.77 -3.60
C VAL A 130 -10.86 -12.73 -2.77
N ASP A 131 -12.00 -12.49 -3.40
CA ASP A 131 -13.29 -12.53 -2.73
C ASP A 131 -14.34 -13.30 -3.53
N ALA A 132 -15.43 -13.66 -2.87
CA ALA A 132 -16.62 -14.23 -3.50
C ALA A 132 -17.83 -13.89 -2.61
N ASP A 133 -19.03 -13.94 -3.17
CA ASP A 133 -20.26 -13.71 -2.40
C ASP A 133 -20.30 -14.56 -1.13
N ALA A 134 -20.79 -13.97 -0.02
CA ALA A 134 -20.77 -14.61 1.29
C ALA A 134 -21.47 -15.99 1.28
N GLU A 135 -22.58 -16.11 0.56
CA GLU A 135 -23.31 -17.38 0.42
C GLU A 135 -22.49 -18.44 -0.36
N VAL A 136 -21.76 -18.04 -1.40
CA VAL A 136 -20.85 -18.93 -2.15
C VAL A 136 -19.73 -19.41 -1.23
N ARG A 137 -19.17 -18.51 -0.41
CA ARG A 137 -18.14 -18.85 0.58
C ARG A 137 -18.66 -19.84 1.62
N VAL A 138 -19.85 -19.60 2.18
CA VAL A 138 -20.49 -20.50 3.14
C VAL A 138 -20.73 -21.88 2.51
N ALA A 139 -21.30 -21.95 1.32
CA ALA A 139 -21.54 -23.20 0.60
C ALA A 139 -20.24 -24.01 0.43
N ARG A 140 -19.16 -23.37 -0.02
CA ARG A 140 -17.84 -24.01 -0.16
C ARG A 140 -17.29 -24.56 1.16
N LEU A 141 -17.53 -23.87 2.28
CA LEU A 141 -17.06 -24.33 3.60
C LEU A 141 -17.87 -25.53 4.10
N VAL A 142 -19.16 -25.56 3.82
CA VAL A 142 -20.02 -26.70 4.16
C VAL A 142 -19.67 -27.90 3.27
N GLU A 143 -19.69 -27.72 1.95
CA GLU A 143 -19.54 -28.81 0.98
C GLU A 143 -18.13 -29.39 0.93
N HIS A 144 -17.09 -28.55 0.92
CA HIS A 144 -15.72 -29.00 0.72
C HIS A 144 -14.91 -29.16 2.02
N ARG A 145 -15.33 -28.48 3.09
CA ARG A 145 -14.63 -28.56 4.40
C ARG A 145 -15.46 -29.22 5.50
N GLY A 146 -16.69 -29.65 5.20
CA GLY A 146 -17.55 -30.36 6.14
C GLY A 146 -17.95 -29.55 7.37
N MET A 147 -17.91 -28.21 7.29
CA MET A 147 -18.29 -27.36 8.42
C MET A 147 -19.81 -27.35 8.60
N ALA A 148 -20.27 -27.24 9.84
CA ALA A 148 -21.66 -26.89 10.11
C ALA A 148 -21.94 -25.49 9.55
N GLU A 149 -23.07 -25.31 8.88
CA GLU A 149 -23.42 -24.03 8.24
C GLU A 149 -23.40 -22.86 9.23
N THR A 150 -23.87 -23.07 10.46
CA THR A 150 -23.85 -22.07 11.52
C THR A 150 -22.43 -21.64 11.91
N ASP A 151 -21.48 -22.56 11.97
CA ASP A 151 -20.05 -22.26 12.22
C ASP A 151 -19.43 -21.54 11.02
N ALA A 152 -19.72 -22.00 9.79
CA ALA A 152 -19.23 -21.35 8.57
C ALA A 152 -19.67 -19.88 8.50
N ARG A 153 -20.96 -19.60 8.75
CA ARG A 153 -21.51 -18.23 8.79
C ARG A 153 -20.87 -17.39 9.89
N ALA A 154 -20.71 -17.93 11.10
CA ALA A 154 -20.08 -17.23 12.22
C ALA A 154 -18.64 -16.81 11.88
N ARG A 155 -17.87 -17.70 11.24
CA ARG A 155 -16.48 -17.40 10.83
C ARG A 155 -16.39 -16.37 9.72
N VAL A 156 -17.28 -16.43 8.73
CA VAL A 156 -17.35 -15.42 7.66
C VAL A 156 -17.64 -14.04 8.25
N ALA A 157 -18.58 -13.96 9.21
CA ALA A 157 -18.97 -12.72 9.87
C ALA A 157 -17.91 -12.14 10.83
N ALA A 158 -17.02 -12.98 11.37
CA ALA A 158 -15.96 -12.55 12.29
C ALA A 158 -14.73 -11.92 11.59
N GLN A 159 -14.61 -12.06 10.27
CA GLN A 159 -13.51 -11.49 9.48
C GLN A 159 -13.80 -10.04 9.06
N ALA A 160 -12.80 -9.38 8.46
CA ALA A 160 -12.99 -8.05 7.86
C ALA A 160 -14.21 -8.02 6.91
N THR A 161 -14.83 -6.86 6.79
CA THR A 161 -15.94 -6.65 5.83
C THR A 161 -15.42 -6.55 4.40
N ASP A 162 -16.30 -6.74 3.40
CA ASP A 162 -15.94 -6.56 1.99
C ASP A 162 -15.43 -5.14 1.72
N ALA A 163 -16.03 -4.14 2.38
CA ALA A 163 -15.59 -2.74 2.27
C ALA A 163 -14.16 -2.54 2.79
N GLN A 164 -13.81 -3.16 3.94
CA GLN A 164 -12.46 -3.12 4.48
C GLN A 164 -11.45 -3.82 3.56
N ARG A 165 -11.82 -5.00 3.03
CA ARG A 165 -11.03 -5.72 2.01
C ARG A 165 -10.82 -4.89 0.76
N ARG A 166 -11.88 -4.28 0.22
CA ARG A 166 -11.87 -3.46 -1.00
C ARG A 166 -10.99 -2.22 -0.82
N ALA A 167 -11.02 -1.60 0.35
CA ALA A 167 -10.17 -0.46 0.68
C ALA A 167 -8.67 -0.82 0.62
N ALA A 168 -8.30 -2.04 1.04
CA ALA A 168 -6.93 -2.54 1.04
C ALA A 168 -6.45 -3.12 -0.30
N ALA A 169 -7.36 -3.47 -1.23
CA ALA A 169 -7.03 -4.16 -2.47
C ALA A 169 -6.47 -3.23 -3.56
N ASP A 170 -5.27 -3.50 -4.06
CA ASP A 170 -4.79 -2.93 -5.33
C ASP A 170 -5.32 -3.70 -6.53
N ILE A 171 -5.56 -5.00 -6.34
CA ILE A 171 -6.18 -5.92 -7.29
C ILE A 171 -7.28 -6.67 -6.55
N TRP A 172 -8.47 -6.67 -7.14
CA TRP A 172 -9.61 -7.44 -6.67
C TRP A 172 -9.92 -8.55 -7.65
N LEU A 173 -9.85 -9.79 -7.18
CA LEU A 173 -10.21 -10.98 -7.94
C LEU A 173 -11.54 -11.52 -7.40
N ASP A 174 -12.58 -11.44 -8.23
CA ASP A 174 -13.87 -12.07 -7.93
C ASP A 174 -13.84 -13.55 -8.30
N ASN A 175 -14.12 -14.40 -7.32
CA ASN A 175 -14.19 -15.84 -7.41
C ASN A 175 -15.61 -16.36 -7.17
N SER A 176 -16.62 -15.63 -7.65
CA SER A 176 -18.01 -16.09 -7.68
C SER A 176 -18.31 -17.00 -8.88
N GLY A 177 -17.40 -17.06 -9.86
CA GLY A 177 -17.48 -17.93 -11.04
C GLY A 177 -16.84 -19.32 -10.85
N THR A 178 -16.36 -19.90 -11.96
CA THR A 178 -15.70 -21.22 -11.95
C THR A 178 -14.21 -21.12 -11.58
N PRO A 179 -13.61 -22.22 -11.09
CA PRO A 179 -12.17 -22.27 -10.81
C PRO A 179 -11.30 -21.90 -12.02
N GLU A 180 -11.69 -22.30 -13.23
CA GLU A 180 -10.96 -22.01 -14.47
C GLU A 180 -11.00 -20.52 -14.80
N ALA A 181 -12.15 -19.87 -14.57
CA ALA A 181 -12.30 -18.43 -14.77
C ALA A 181 -11.42 -17.64 -13.78
N LEU A 182 -11.36 -18.06 -12.51
CA LEU A 182 -10.48 -17.44 -11.53
C LEU A 182 -9.00 -17.61 -11.91
N ALA A 183 -8.60 -18.82 -12.30
CA ALA A 183 -7.23 -19.10 -12.71
C ALA A 183 -6.83 -18.27 -13.94
N GLU A 184 -7.75 -18.09 -14.90
CA GLU A 184 -7.50 -17.23 -16.05
C GLU A 184 -7.37 -15.77 -15.67
N CYS A 185 -8.26 -15.24 -14.82
CA CYS A 185 -8.13 -13.88 -14.29
C CYS A 185 -6.80 -13.67 -13.55
N ALA A 186 -6.37 -14.64 -12.74
CA ALA A 186 -5.08 -14.58 -12.05
C ALA A 186 -3.90 -14.59 -13.04
N ARG A 187 -3.93 -15.42 -14.08
CA ARG A 187 -2.92 -15.40 -15.16
C ARG A 187 -2.88 -14.07 -15.89
N GLN A 188 -4.03 -13.46 -16.19
CA GLN A 188 -4.08 -12.16 -16.84
C GLN A 188 -3.51 -11.05 -15.94
N VAL A 189 -3.78 -11.09 -14.64
CA VAL A 189 -3.16 -10.18 -13.67
C VAL A 189 -1.64 -10.36 -13.64
N TRP A 190 -1.17 -11.61 -13.69
CA TRP A 190 0.25 -11.92 -13.73
C TRP A 190 0.92 -11.28 -14.95
N ILE A 191 0.42 -11.59 -16.15
CA ILE A 191 0.98 -11.19 -17.44
C ILE A 191 0.94 -9.66 -17.61
N ASN A 192 -0.20 -9.04 -17.28
CA ASN A 192 -0.44 -7.64 -17.64
C ASN A 192 0.01 -6.65 -16.56
N ARG A 193 0.23 -7.10 -15.31
CA ARG A 193 0.56 -6.21 -14.19
C ARG A 193 1.75 -6.67 -13.37
N ILE A 194 1.72 -7.88 -12.82
CA ILE A 194 2.76 -8.35 -11.87
C ILE A 194 4.13 -8.50 -12.56
N GLU A 195 4.20 -9.21 -13.67
CA GLU A 195 5.46 -9.44 -14.39
C GLU A 195 6.07 -8.13 -14.91
N PRO A 196 5.31 -7.22 -15.57
CA PRO A 196 5.82 -5.91 -15.92
C PRO A 196 6.28 -5.07 -14.72
N PHE A 197 5.56 -5.12 -13.59
CA PHE A 197 5.95 -4.40 -12.37
C PHE A 197 7.27 -4.94 -11.81
N ALA A 198 7.41 -6.26 -11.67
CA ALA A 198 8.64 -6.90 -11.21
C ALA A 198 9.83 -6.54 -12.12
N ARG A 199 9.62 -6.62 -13.45
CA ARG A 199 10.63 -6.24 -14.44
C ARG A 199 11.03 -4.76 -14.31
N ASN A 200 10.05 -3.86 -14.19
CA ASN A 200 10.30 -2.43 -14.04
C ASN A 200 11.08 -2.12 -12.76
N LEU A 201 10.78 -2.79 -11.64
CA LEU A 201 11.55 -2.62 -10.41
C LEU A 201 13.00 -3.09 -10.56
N ARG A 202 13.22 -4.25 -11.18
CA ARG A 202 14.56 -4.78 -11.45
C ARG A 202 15.39 -3.81 -12.30
N THR A 203 14.77 -3.16 -13.29
CA THR A 203 15.44 -2.21 -14.18
C THR A 203 15.32 -0.75 -13.73
N ARG A 204 14.76 -0.50 -12.53
CA ARG A 204 14.50 0.84 -11.97
C ARG A 204 13.75 1.77 -12.93
N ARG A 205 12.80 1.21 -13.68
CA ARG A 205 11.98 1.94 -14.64
C ARG A 205 10.68 2.41 -13.98
N VAL A 206 10.39 3.69 -14.15
CA VAL A 206 9.09 4.28 -13.80
C VAL A 206 8.11 4.12 -14.96
N VAL A 207 6.85 3.88 -14.65
CA VAL A 207 5.76 3.83 -15.63
C VAL A 207 5.37 5.26 -16.00
N ALA A 208 5.40 5.56 -17.30
CA ALA A 208 4.88 6.81 -17.82
C ALA A 208 3.33 6.80 -17.76
N PRO A 209 2.70 7.83 -17.19
CA PRO A 209 1.24 7.91 -17.18
C PRO A 209 0.68 8.17 -18.57
N ALA A 210 -0.60 7.85 -18.77
CA ALA A 210 -1.30 8.24 -19.99
C ALA A 210 -1.40 9.77 -20.07
N SER A 211 -1.19 10.32 -21.27
CA SER A 211 -1.29 11.78 -21.50
C SER A 211 -2.74 12.28 -21.54
N ARG A 212 -3.71 11.38 -21.73
CA ARG A 212 -5.13 11.72 -21.87
C ARG A 212 -5.72 12.15 -20.52
N VAL A 213 -6.38 13.31 -20.51
CA VAL A 213 -7.25 13.74 -19.41
C VAL A 213 -8.55 12.95 -19.44
N ILE A 214 -8.94 12.38 -18.30
CA ILE A 214 -10.19 11.63 -18.11
C ILE A 214 -11.09 12.33 -17.10
N PRO A 215 -12.42 12.08 -17.13
CA PRO A 215 -13.31 12.52 -16.06
C PRO A 215 -12.82 12.05 -14.69
N ALA A 216 -13.16 12.81 -13.64
CA ALA A 216 -12.76 12.47 -12.29
C ALA A 216 -13.17 11.04 -11.91
N ASP A 217 -12.19 10.20 -11.55
CA ASP A 217 -12.45 8.84 -11.10
C ASP A 217 -12.75 8.85 -9.59
N PRO A 218 -13.96 8.43 -9.15
CA PRO A 218 -14.30 8.37 -7.73
C PRO A 218 -13.39 7.43 -6.92
N ALA A 219 -12.66 6.51 -7.58
CA ALA A 219 -11.74 5.59 -6.92
C ALA A 219 -10.37 6.21 -6.60
N TRP A 220 -10.01 7.38 -7.15
CA TRP A 220 -8.69 7.98 -6.93
C TRP A 220 -8.40 8.25 -5.46
N ALA A 221 -9.36 8.72 -4.69
CA ALA A 221 -9.18 8.98 -3.25
C ALA A 221 -8.82 7.69 -2.48
N ALA A 222 -9.51 6.58 -2.77
CA ALA A 222 -9.22 5.28 -2.14
C ALA A 222 -7.87 4.70 -2.58
N GLN A 223 -7.51 4.86 -3.87
CA GLN A 223 -6.22 4.46 -4.40
C GLN A 223 -5.07 5.28 -3.77
N ALA A 224 -5.24 6.61 -3.67
CA ALA A 224 -4.29 7.50 -3.03
C ALA A 224 -4.13 7.19 -1.55
N ALA A 225 -5.20 6.86 -0.83
CA ALA A 225 -5.12 6.43 0.57
C ALA A 225 -4.23 5.19 0.75
N ARG A 226 -4.32 4.19 -0.13
CA ARG A 226 -3.41 3.03 -0.12
C ARG A 226 -1.96 3.41 -0.38
N ILE A 227 -1.74 4.24 -1.41
CA ILE A 227 -0.40 4.72 -1.79
C ILE A 227 0.23 5.52 -0.64
N VAL A 228 -0.51 6.46 -0.05
CA VAL A 228 -0.07 7.28 1.09
C VAL A 228 0.28 6.39 2.28
N ALA A 229 -0.56 5.41 2.63
CA ALA A 229 -0.28 4.48 3.72
C ALA A 229 1.01 3.67 3.46
N ARG A 230 1.18 3.17 2.24
CA ARG A 230 2.38 2.42 1.82
C ARG A 230 3.65 3.26 1.90
N ILE A 231 3.60 4.49 1.39
CA ILE A 231 4.74 5.41 1.42
C ILE A 231 5.06 5.81 2.87
N LYS A 232 4.06 6.08 3.71
CA LYS A 232 4.27 6.33 5.15
C LYS A 232 4.99 5.15 5.82
N ALA A 233 4.54 3.92 5.56
CA ALA A 233 5.18 2.71 6.10
C ALA A 233 6.63 2.56 5.62
N ALA A 234 6.91 2.86 4.35
CA ALA A 234 8.25 2.79 3.76
C ALA A 234 9.22 3.86 4.31
N CYS A 235 8.72 5.08 4.53
CA CYS A 235 9.52 6.18 5.06
C CYS A 235 9.78 6.03 6.57
N GLY A 236 8.80 5.50 7.32
CA GLY A 236 8.84 5.44 8.77
C GLY A 236 8.89 6.85 9.38
N ALA A 237 9.64 7.00 10.48
CA ALA A 237 9.77 8.28 11.19
C ALA A 237 10.48 9.40 10.40
N ARG A 238 11.02 9.10 9.21
CA ARG A 238 11.71 10.07 8.35
C ARG A 238 10.75 10.97 7.56
N ALA A 239 9.50 10.53 7.37
CA ALA A 239 8.47 11.38 6.78
C ALA A 239 7.76 12.16 7.88
N VAL A 240 7.82 13.48 7.82
CA VAL A 240 7.06 14.39 8.69
C VAL A 240 5.57 14.24 8.41
N ARG A 241 5.21 14.20 7.12
CA ARG A 241 3.86 13.96 6.61
C ARG A 241 3.90 13.42 5.19
N VAL A 242 2.81 12.78 4.78
CA VAL A 242 2.61 12.28 3.42
C VAL A 242 1.19 12.58 3.00
N ASP A 243 1.04 13.24 1.85
CA ASP A 243 -0.20 13.88 1.40
C ASP A 243 -0.48 13.55 -0.07
N HIS A 244 -1.75 13.31 -0.41
CA HIS A 244 -2.20 13.25 -1.79
C HIS A 244 -2.31 14.68 -2.33
N VAL A 245 -1.61 14.97 -3.42
CA VAL A 245 -1.55 16.30 -4.04
C VAL A 245 -1.85 16.21 -5.53
N GLY A 246 -1.79 17.35 -6.22
CA GLY A 246 -1.99 17.43 -7.66
C GLY A 246 -3.46 17.29 -8.07
N PRO A 247 -3.74 17.18 -9.38
CA PRO A 247 -5.09 17.27 -9.92
C PRO A 247 -6.05 16.19 -9.38
N THR A 248 -5.56 14.97 -9.17
CA THR A 248 -6.40 13.85 -8.70
C THR A 248 -6.81 13.99 -7.23
N ALA A 249 -6.22 14.92 -6.48
CA ALA A 249 -6.62 15.25 -5.11
C ALA A 249 -7.78 16.25 -5.05
N VAL A 250 -8.08 16.96 -6.15
CA VAL A 250 -9.13 17.98 -6.20
C VAL A 250 -10.48 17.33 -6.54
N PRO A 251 -11.50 17.42 -5.66
CA PRO A 251 -12.79 16.78 -5.90
C PRO A 251 -13.46 17.26 -7.20
N GLY A 252 -13.83 16.29 -8.04
CA GLY A 252 -14.55 16.52 -9.30
C GLY A 252 -13.70 17.04 -10.46
N LEU A 253 -12.39 17.25 -10.28
CA LEU A 253 -11.50 17.74 -11.34
C LEU A 253 -11.12 16.61 -12.31
N ALA A 254 -11.32 16.83 -13.61
CA ALA A 254 -10.81 15.94 -14.64
C ALA A 254 -9.28 16.02 -14.70
N ALA A 255 -8.60 14.88 -14.82
CA ALA A 255 -7.14 14.81 -14.75
C ALA A 255 -6.56 13.68 -15.60
N ARG A 256 -5.24 13.73 -15.85
CA ARG A 256 -4.50 12.56 -16.30
C ARG A 256 -4.55 11.50 -15.19
N ASP A 257 -4.65 10.22 -15.56
CA ASP A 257 -4.78 9.12 -14.59
C ASP A 257 -3.43 8.78 -13.93
N VAL A 258 -2.96 9.70 -13.09
CA VAL A 258 -1.73 9.63 -12.31
C VAL A 258 -1.99 10.26 -10.94
N ILE A 259 -1.57 9.55 -9.89
CA ILE A 259 -1.67 10.06 -8.51
C ILE A 259 -0.35 10.72 -8.14
N ASP A 260 -0.40 11.97 -7.68
CA ASP A 260 0.77 12.66 -7.15
C ASP A 260 0.73 12.62 -5.61
N VAL A 261 1.84 12.20 -5.01
CA VAL A 261 1.99 12.18 -3.55
C VAL A 261 3.16 13.04 -3.17
N GLN A 262 2.99 13.85 -2.13
CA GLN A 262 4.08 14.57 -1.49
C GLN A 262 4.51 13.87 -0.22
N VAL A 263 5.80 13.62 -0.06
CA VAL A 263 6.45 13.28 1.21
C VAL A 263 7.19 14.51 1.70
N THR A 264 6.86 14.97 2.90
CA THR A 264 7.58 16.06 3.55
C THR A 264 8.65 15.48 4.48
N VAL A 265 9.89 15.96 4.36
CA VAL A 265 11.05 15.53 5.16
C VAL A 265 11.77 16.72 5.78
N ASP A 266 12.59 16.49 6.80
CA ASP A 266 13.32 17.57 7.48
C ASP A 266 14.48 18.15 6.64
N SER A 267 15.03 17.39 5.69
CA SER A 267 16.15 17.83 4.87
C SER A 267 16.31 17.00 3.59
N LEU A 268 17.10 17.51 2.63
CA LEU A 268 17.48 16.75 1.44
C LEU A 268 18.32 15.50 1.77
N ALA A 269 19.10 15.51 2.85
CA ALA A 269 19.84 14.33 3.27
C ALA A 269 18.89 13.19 3.66
N VAL A 270 17.83 13.52 4.42
CA VAL A 270 16.77 12.56 4.74
C VAL A 270 16.07 12.07 3.47
N ALA A 271 15.87 12.93 2.47
CA ALA A 271 15.31 12.52 1.18
C ALA A 271 16.17 11.46 0.48
N GLU A 272 17.50 11.58 0.50
CA GLU A 272 18.42 10.58 -0.06
C GLU A 272 18.29 9.23 0.68
N ASP A 273 18.15 9.25 2.00
CA ASP A 273 18.04 8.04 2.82
C ASP A 273 16.74 7.24 2.57
N LEU A 274 15.76 7.83 1.88
CA LEU A 274 14.50 7.16 1.51
C LEU A 274 14.62 6.24 0.30
N ASP A 275 15.69 6.34 -0.50
CA ASP A 275 15.85 5.63 -1.78
C ASP A 275 15.57 4.12 -1.67
N ALA A 276 16.21 3.45 -0.72
CA ALA A 276 16.07 2.01 -0.53
C ALA A 276 14.64 1.62 -0.10
N GLY A 277 14.03 2.42 0.79
CA GLY A 277 12.69 2.16 1.30
C GLY A 277 11.62 2.35 0.22
N LEU A 278 11.69 3.46 -0.54
CA LEU A 278 10.76 3.76 -1.61
C LEU A 278 10.90 2.78 -2.79
N LEU A 279 12.13 2.39 -3.14
CA LEU A 279 12.36 1.35 -4.15
C LEU A 279 11.75 0.01 -3.72
N ALA A 280 11.96 -0.41 -2.46
CA ALA A 280 11.37 -1.63 -1.92
C ALA A 280 9.84 -1.58 -1.88
N ALA A 281 9.25 -0.38 -1.76
CA ALA A 281 7.81 -0.14 -1.79
C ALA A 281 7.22 -0.03 -3.21
N GLY A 282 8.05 -0.07 -4.26
CA GLY A 282 7.57 -0.04 -5.65
C GLY A 282 7.89 1.23 -6.44
N TYR A 283 8.68 2.15 -5.88
CA TYR A 283 8.88 3.49 -6.43
C TYR A 283 10.36 3.79 -6.75
N PRO A 284 10.87 3.45 -7.94
CA PRO A 284 12.20 3.87 -8.38
C PRO A 284 12.37 5.38 -8.47
N ARG A 285 13.59 5.86 -8.22
CA ARG A 285 13.97 7.28 -8.34
C ARG A 285 14.04 7.71 -9.80
N ILE A 286 13.57 8.92 -10.08
CA ILE A 286 13.75 9.62 -11.35
C ILE A 286 14.95 10.56 -11.17
N ALA A 287 16.14 10.10 -11.55
CA ALA A 287 17.40 10.78 -11.24
C ALA A 287 17.51 12.19 -11.86
N ASP A 288 16.90 12.38 -13.03
CA ASP A 288 17.04 13.63 -13.80
C ASP A 288 16.19 14.79 -13.24
N VAL A 289 15.26 14.52 -12.33
CA VAL A 289 14.37 15.55 -11.75
C VAL A 289 14.79 15.83 -10.31
N THR A 290 15.51 16.95 -10.13
CA THR A 290 16.10 17.33 -8.82
C THR A 290 15.59 18.65 -8.25
N GLU A 291 14.76 19.38 -8.99
CA GLU A 291 14.17 20.64 -8.58
C GLU A 291 12.83 20.89 -9.30
N ASP A 292 12.01 21.78 -8.74
CA ASP A 292 10.87 22.41 -9.39
C ASP A 292 11.32 23.72 -10.06
N ALA A 293 10.55 24.24 -11.01
CA ALA A 293 10.81 25.55 -11.60
C ALA A 293 10.73 26.65 -10.53
N GLU A 294 11.80 27.45 -10.40
CA GLU A 294 11.86 28.56 -9.46
C GLU A 294 10.83 29.64 -9.80
N VAL A 295 10.14 30.15 -8.77
CA VAL A 295 9.28 31.34 -8.88
C VAL A 295 9.89 32.47 -8.06
N ALA A 296 9.99 33.66 -8.67
CA ALA A 296 10.49 34.85 -7.98
C ALA A 296 9.54 35.26 -6.84
N ASP A 297 10.12 35.82 -5.77
CA ASP A 297 9.40 36.15 -4.54
C ASP A 297 8.73 34.92 -3.90
N ALA A 298 9.52 33.87 -3.70
CA ALA A 298 9.05 32.59 -3.17
C ALA A 298 8.43 32.76 -1.78
N ARG A 299 7.28 32.11 -1.57
CA ARG A 299 6.45 32.24 -0.37
C ARG A 299 6.46 30.98 0.48
N SER A 300 6.27 31.15 1.78
CA SER A 300 6.10 30.07 2.76
C SER A 300 5.34 30.56 4.00
N THR A 301 4.59 29.68 4.65
CA THR A 301 4.01 29.98 5.98
C THR A 301 5.08 29.95 7.10
N ARG A 302 6.30 29.48 6.80
CA ARG A 302 7.45 29.50 7.71
C ARG A 302 8.29 30.75 7.45
N ALA A 303 8.38 31.63 8.45
CA ALA A 303 9.13 32.89 8.36
C ALA A 303 10.60 32.73 7.91
N GLY A 304 11.23 31.58 8.16
CA GLY A 304 12.61 31.31 7.71
C GLY A 304 12.77 31.17 6.19
N PHE A 305 11.69 30.84 5.48
CA PHE A 305 11.69 30.53 4.04
C PHE A 305 10.82 31.50 3.21
N ASP A 306 9.99 32.33 3.86
CA ASP A 306 9.11 33.29 3.18
C ASP A 306 9.90 34.48 2.59
N HIS A 307 9.52 34.91 1.40
CA HIS A 307 10.17 35.97 0.62
C HIS A 307 11.69 35.75 0.42
N ARG A 308 12.15 34.49 0.33
CA ARG A 308 13.56 34.15 0.11
C ARG A 308 13.84 33.87 -1.35
N SER A 309 14.87 34.54 -1.88
CA SER A 309 15.42 34.28 -3.22
C SER A 309 16.65 33.37 -3.12
N ASP A 310 16.40 32.08 -2.86
CA ASP A 310 17.42 31.03 -2.88
C ASP A 310 16.94 29.88 -3.79
N PRO A 311 17.55 29.69 -4.97
CA PRO A 311 17.19 28.61 -5.90
C PRO A 311 17.30 27.22 -5.26
N GLY A 312 18.17 27.07 -4.24
CA GLY A 312 18.33 25.81 -3.51
C GLY A 312 17.07 25.33 -2.80
N LEU A 313 16.13 26.23 -2.49
CA LEU A 313 14.85 25.93 -1.83
C LEU A 313 13.82 25.27 -2.76
N TRP A 314 14.11 25.18 -4.07
CA TRP A 314 13.27 24.49 -5.05
C TRP A 314 13.72 23.06 -5.33
N ARG A 315 14.83 22.61 -4.72
CA ARG A 315 15.31 21.24 -4.84
C ARG A 315 14.34 20.24 -4.22
N LYS A 316 14.29 19.05 -4.80
CA LYS A 316 13.46 17.92 -4.38
C LYS A 316 14.05 16.60 -4.84
N ARG A 317 13.41 15.50 -4.45
CA ARG A 317 13.56 14.20 -5.12
C ARG A 317 12.24 13.76 -5.69
N VAL A 318 12.30 13.02 -6.79
CA VAL A 318 11.11 12.46 -7.42
C VAL A 318 11.32 10.99 -7.64
N TYR A 319 10.29 10.22 -7.31
CA TYR A 319 10.17 8.80 -7.57
C TYR A 319 8.89 8.59 -8.36
N GLY A 320 8.75 7.44 -9.01
CA GLY A 320 7.48 7.08 -9.62
C GLY A 320 7.22 5.60 -9.53
N SER A 321 5.95 5.23 -9.63
CA SER A 321 5.52 3.84 -9.57
C SER A 321 6.11 3.03 -10.72
N ALA A 322 6.61 1.83 -10.40
CA ALA A 322 6.96 0.82 -11.40
C ALA A 322 5.76 -0.07 -11.79
N ASP A 323 4.61 0.06 -11.11
CA ASP A 323 3.37 -0.68 -11.39
C ASP A 323 2.60 -0.08 -12.57
N PRO A 324 2.44 -0.80 -13.70
CA PRO A 324 1.71 -0.27 -14.86
C PRO A 324 0.21 -0.07 -14.57
N GLY A 325 -0.35 -0.78 -13.60
CA GLY A 325 -1.75 -0.65 -13.23
C GLY A 325 -2.05 0.56 -12.34
N ARG A 326 -1.02 1.20 -11.78
CA ARG A 326 -1.20 2.46 -11.06
C ARG A 326 -0.01 3.41 -11.18
N PRO A 327 0.03 4.23 -12.25
CA PRO A 327 0.99 5.34 -12.36
C PRO A 327 0.87 6.28 -11.16
N THR A 328 2.01 6.67 -10.59
CA THR A 328 2.07 7.53 -9.41
C THR A 328 3.41 8.26 -9.43
N TYR A 329 3.43 9.54 -9.07
CA TYR A 329 4.65 10.26 -8.74
C TYR A 329 4.73 10.53 -7.24
N VAL A 330 5.93 10.41 -6.69
CA VAL A 330 6.22 10.70 -5.28
C VAL A 330 7.25 11.80 -5.24
N HIS A 331 6.82 12.99 -4.82
CA HIS A 331 7.68 14.16 -4.64
C HIS A 331 8.13 14.23 -3.19
N VAL A 332 9.44 14.16 -2.96
CA VAL A 332 10.02 14.35 -1.63
C VAL A 332 10.55 15.77 -1.53
N ARG A 333 9.94 16.58 -0.66
CA ARG A 333 10.26 18.00 -0.47
C ARG A 333 10.51 18.30 1.00
N VAL A 334 11.29 19.35 1.27
CA VAL A 334 11.71 19.71 2.64
C VAL A 334 10.64 20.55 3.35
N ASP A 335 10.42 20.30 4.64
CA ASP A 335 9.41 21.02 5.43
C ASP A 335 9.59 22.54 5.33
N GLY A 336 8.48 23.22 5.02
CA GLY A 336 8.44 24.67 4.91
C GLY A 336 9.05 25.27 3.64
N TRP A 337 9.68 24.48 2.77
CA TRP A 337 10.19 25.02 1.51
C TRP A 337 9.06 25.46 0.57
N PRO A 338 9.30 26.44 -0.32
CA PRO A 338 8.25 27.01 -1.17
C PRO A 338 7.52 25.97 -2.01
N ASN A 339 8.26 25.04 -2.63
CA ASN A 339 7.70 23.97 -3.44
C ASN A 339 6.89 22.94 -2.62
N GLN A 340 7.29 22.70 -1.36
CA GLN A 340 6.58 21.84 -0.43
C GLN A 340 5.23 22.44 -0.04
N GLN A 341 5.22 23.72 0.32
CA GLN A 341 4.01 24.44 0.70
C GLN A 341 3.05 24.60 -0.48
N TYR A 342 3.60 24.96 -1.65
CA TYR A 342 2.79 25.26 -2.83
C TYR A 342 2.00 24.04 -3.33
N ALA A 343 2.59 22.85 -3.30
CA ALA A 343 1.89 21.62 -3.71
C ALA A 343 0.65 21.32 -2.86
N LEU A 344 0.68 21.63 -1.56
CA LEU A 344 -0.47 21.49 -0.66
C LEU A 344 -1.50 22.59 -0.92
N LEU A 345 -1.01 23.83 -0.98
CA LEU A 345 -1.83 25.02 -1.20
C LEU A 345 -2.68 24.92 -2.47
N VAL A 346 -2.11 24.44 -3.59
CA VAL A 346 -2.83 24.35 -4.87
C VAL A 346 -4.07 23.44 -4.74
N ALA A 347 -3.96 22.30 -4.06
CA ALA A 347 -5.09 21.38 -3.92
C ALA A 347 -6.23 22.03 -3.10
N ASP A 348 -5.89 22.68 -1.99
CA ASP A 348 -6.88 23.36 -1.14
C ASP A 348 -7.51 24.56 -1.84
N TRP A 349 -6.68 25.36 -2.52
CA TRP A 349 -7.14 26.54 -3.26
C TRP A 349 -8.09 26.17 -4.40
N LEU A 350 -7.73 25.20 -5.24
CA LEU A 350 -8.59 24.73 -6.33
C LEU A 350 -9.86 24.02 -5.82
N THR A 351 -9.82 23.45 -4.62
CA THR A 351 -11.03 22.90 -3.98
C THR A 351 -11.96 24.02 -3.53
N ALA A 352 -11.41 25.13 -3.02
CA ALA A 352 -12.16 26.25 -2.48
C ALA A 352 -12.63 27.28 -3.54
N ASP A 353 -11.96 27.34 -4.70
CA ASP A 353 -12.21 28.35 -5.75
C ASP A 353 -12.62 27.68 -7.08
N PRO A 354 -13.93 27.56 -7.36
CA PRO A 354 -14.42 26.96 -8.60
C PRO A 354 -13.94 27.66 -9.87
N ALA A 355 -13.75 28.99 -9.85
CA ALA A 355 -13.34 29.73 -11.04
C ALA A 355 -11.89 29.41 -11.42
N GLU A 356 -11.00 29.31 -10.43
CA GLU A 356 -9.61 28.91 -10.66
C GLU A 356 -9.49 27.43 -11.02
N ARG A 357 -10.36 26.58 -10.46
CA ARG A 357 -10.47 25.17 -10.87
C ARG A 357 -10.87 25.02 -12.34
N ASP A 358 -11.86 25.77 -12.82
CA ASP A 358 -12.30 25.73 -14.22
C ASP A 358 -11.21 26.27 -15.17
N ALA A 359 -10.51 27.33 -14.76
CA ALA A 359 -9.36 27.86 -15.49
C ALA A 359 -8.22 26.83 -15.58
N TYR A 360 -7.91 26.14 -14.48
CA TYR A 360 -6.91 25.08 -14.45
C TYR A 360 -7.31 23.88 -15.31
N GLN A 361 -8.59 23.47 -15.27
CA GLN A 361 -9.10 22.39 -16.12
C GLN A 361 -8.94 22.73 -17.61
N THR A 362 -9.17 23.98 -17.99
CA THR A 362 -8.94 24.46 -19.36
C THR A 362 -7.46 24.33 -19.75
N ALA A 363 -6.54 24.71 -18.86
CA ALA A 363 -5.10 24.56 -19.08
C ALA A 363 -4.66 23.09 -19.18
N LEU A 364 -5.21 22.19 -18.35
CA LEU A 364 -4.96 20.75 -18.41
C LEU A 364 -5.34 20.16 -19.77
N HIS A 365 -6.52 20.51 -20.31
CA HIS A 365 -6.95 20.04 -21.63
C HIS A 365 -6.09 20.60 -22.77
N ALA A 366 -5.50 21.78 -22.58
CA ALA A 366 -4.58 22.42 -23.52
C ALA A 366 -3.12 21.94 -23.35
N HIS A 367 -2.83 21.03 -22.42
CA HIS A 367 -1.46 20.61 -22.05
C HIS A 367 -0.55 21.80 -21.64
N ALA A 368 -1.14 22.81 -21.00
CA ALA A 368 -0.46 24.01 -20.51
C ALA A 368 -0.50 24.12 -18.98
N ASP A 369 -0.78 23.03 -18.28
CA ASP A 369 -1.02 23.01 -16.84
C ASP A 369 0.20 23.39 -16.00
N GLU A 370 1.41 22.97 -16.39
CA GLU A 370 2.64 23.35 -15.68
C GLU A 370 2.89 24.86 -15.77
N GLN A 371 2.75 25.45 -16.97
CA GLN A 371 2.89 26.89 -17.16
C GLN A 371 1.80 27.65 -16.41
N TRP A 372 0.56 27.17 -16.44
CA TRP A 372 -0.53 27.79 -15.70
C TRP A 372 -0.27 27.81 -14.20
N LEU A 373 0.24 26.71 -13.63
CA LEU A 373 0.59 26.65 -12.20
C LEU A 373 1.70 27.65 -11.87
N HIS A 374 2.73 27.75 -12.71
CA HIS A 374 3.78 28.76 -12.54
C HIS A 374 3.19 30.18 -12.49
N ASP A 375 2.31 30.52 -13.42
CA ASP A 375 1.66 31.84 -13.50
C ASP A 375 0.63 32.07 -12.38
N ALA A 376 0.03 30.99 -11.86
CA ALA A 376 -0.97 31.01 -10.80
C ALA A 376 -0.36 31.13 -9.40
N TYR A 377 0.94 30.93 -9.24
CA TYR A 377 1.63 30.93 -7.94
C TYR A 377 1.23 32.11 -7.04
N ARG A 378 1.29 33.34 -7.57
CA ARG A 378 0.93 34.54 -6.81
C ARG A 378 -0.55 34.62 -6.45
N ARG A 379 -1.45 34.12 -7.32
CA ARG A 379 -2.90 34.13 -7.04
C ARG A 379 -3.24 33.16 -5.92
N ALA A 380 -2.65 31.97 -5.93
CA ALA A 380 -2.80 31.00 -4.85
C ALA A 380 -2.31 31.54 -3.50
N TRP A 381 -1.14 32.20 -3.46
CA TRP A 381 -0.63 32.80 -2.23
C TRP A 381 -1.43 34.02 -1.77
N HIS A 382 -1.94 34.83 -2.69
CA HIS A 382 -2.89 35.88 -2.33
C HIS A 382 -4.19 35.32 -1.75
N TRP A 383 -4.68 34.18 -2.24
CA TRP A 383 -5.78 33.47 -1.58
C TRP A 383 -5.37 33.01 -0.18
N ALA A 384 -4.20 32.39 -0.03
CA ALA A 384 -3.69 31.92 1.26
C ALA A 384 -3.60 33.03 2.31
N ASP A 385 -3.06 34.19 1.93
CA ASP A 385 -2.92 35.36 2.81
C ASP A 385 -4.30 35.89 3.25
N ARG A 386 -5.29 35.91 2.34
CA ARG A 386 -6.65 36.39 2.64
C ARG A 386 -7.45 35.43 3.52
N THR A 387 -7.18 34.13 3.42
CA THR A 387 -7.91 33.10 4.18
C THR A 387 -7.16 32.64 5.43
N ASP A 388 -5.98 33.20 5.69
CA ASP A 388 -5.03 32.73 6.71
C ASP A 388 -4.73 31.23 6.60
N TRP A 389 -4.60 30.74 5.37
CA TRP A 389 -4.37 29.32 5.09
C TRP A 389 -3.12 28.79 5.79
N ARG A 390 -3.20 27.56 6.28
CA ARG A 390 -2.10 26.79 6.85
C ARG A 390 -2.14 25.34 6.34
N PRO A 391 -0.98 24.74 6.01
CA PRO A 391 -0.87 23.41 5.40
C PRO A 391 -1.20 22.25 6.35
#